data_AF-A0A7S3DPN3-F1
#
_entry.id   AF-A0A7S3DPN3-F1
#
_cell.length_a   1.000
_cell.length_b   1.000
_cell.length_c   1.000
_cell.angle_alpha   90.00
_cell.angle_beta   90.00
_cell.angle_gamma   90.00
#
_symmetry.space_group_name_H-M   'P 1'
#
loop_
_entity.id
_entity.type
_entity.pdbx_description
1 polymer ?
#
loop_
_entity_poly.entity_id
_entity_poly.type
_entity_poly.pdbx_seq_one_letter_code
_entity_poly.pdbx_strand_id
1 'polypeptide(L)'
;QISYMAGVDFLIGPHGAQLTSIPFLPACGGLLEFFPKGYLAHKFFGTLAAASNHSHFYMYTGKDKTKEVKHFMRSMSSRSKARRRHIEADPSLVVEVVELFIQKWQKCCEQTSLS
;
A
#
# COMPACT_ATOMS: atom_id res chain seq x y z
N GLN A 1 10.30 7.10 13.94
CA GLN A 1 9.44 6.80 12.77
C GLN A 1 9.61 7.82 11.65
N ILE A 2 9.42 9.13 11.88
CA ILE A 2 9.58 10.16 10.82
C ILE A 2 10.97 10.14 10.18
N SER A 3 12.04 10.13 10.99
CA SER A 3 13.42 10.06 10.46
C SER A 3 13.71 8.82 9.62
N TYR A 4 13.01 7.70 9.87
CA TYR A 4 13.13 6.51 9.05
C TYR A 4 12.39 6.71 7.72
N MET A 5 11.17 7.24 7.77
CA MET A 5 10.35 7.49 6.58
C MET A 5 11.03 8.49 5.63
N ALA A 6 11.67 9.53 6.17
CA ALA A 6 12.42 10.50 5.36
C ALA A 6 13.66 9.92 4.65
N GLY A 7 14.11 8.71 5.04
CA GLY A 7 15.28 8.05 4.47
C GLY A 7 14.95 6.89 3.53
N VAL A 8 13.67 6.66 3.20
CA VAL A 8 13.25 5.57 2.32
C VAL A 8 12.31 6.09 1.23
N ASP A 9 12.49 5.64 -0.01
CA ASP A 9 11.62 6.04 -1.12
C ASP A 9 10.31 5.25 -1.14
N PHE A 10 10.36 3.96 -0.79
CA PHE A 10 9.21 3.06 -0.86
C PHE A 10 8.91 2.41 0.48
N LEU A 11 7.65 2.49 0.90
CA LEU A 11 7.13 1.75 2.05
C LEU A 11 6.34 0.54 1.56
N ILE A 12 6.81 -0.65 1.93
CA ILE A 12 6.19 -1.92 1.53
C ILE A 12 5.78 -2.66 2.80
N GLY A 13 4.50 -2.97 2.95
CA GLY A 13 4.06 -3.62 4.18
C GLY A 13 2.59 -3.98 4.24
N PRO A 14 2.19 -4.72 5.29
CA PRO A 14 0.79 -5.06 5.49
C PRO A 14 -0.02 -3.81 5.83
N HIS A 15 -1.28 -3.83 5.43
CA HIS A 15 -2.24 -2.77 5.76
C HIS A 15 -2.24 -2.45 7.26
N GLY A 16 -2.47 -1.18 7.63
CA GLY A 16 -2.70 -0.82 9.03
C GLY A 16 -2.20 0.55 9.43
N ALA A 17 -2.40 0.89 10.70
CA ALA A 17 -2.11 2.21 11.24
C ALA A 17 -0.62 2.60 11.16
N GLN A 18 0.30 1.66 10.99
CA GLN A 18 1.72 1.95 10.75
C GLN A 18 1.96 2.84 9.52
N LEU A 19 1.01 2.87 8.59
CA LEU A 19 1.07 3.63 7.35
C LEU A 19 0.61 5.09 7.52
N THR A 20 0.21 5.54 8.71
CA THR A 20 -0.17 6.95 8.93
C THR A 20 0.98 7.92 8.67
N SER A 21 2.23 7.44 8.64
CA SER A 21 3.42 8.25 8.40
C SER A 21 3.83 8.38 6.92
N ILE A 22 3.02 7.92 5.97
CA ILE A 22 3.29 8.08 4.52
C ILE A 22 3.61 9.52 4.11
N PRO A 23 2.95 10.58 4.65
CA PRO A 23 3.27 11.95 4.25
C PRO A 23 4.69 12.40 4.57
N PHE A 24 5.44 11.63 5.37
CA PHE A 24 6.84 11.91 5.71
C PHE A 24 7.83 11.17 4.81
N LEU A 25 7.37 10.42 3.82
CA LEU A 25 8.24 9.91 2.75
C LEU A 25 8.74 11.09 1.89
N PRO A 26 9.89 10.97 1.22
CA PRO A 26 10.31 11.91 0.20
C PRO A 26 9.27 11.99 -0.92
N ALA A 27 9.15 13.17 -1.54
CA ALA A 27 8.34 13.34 -2.73
C ALA A 27 8.70 12.29 -3.80
N CYS A 28 7.72 11.90 -4.63
CA CYS A 28 7.85 10.82 -5.61
C CYS A 28 7.96 9.40 -5.00
N GLY A 29 8.02 9.26 -3.67
CA GLY A 29 8.00 7.98 -2.99
C GLY A 29 6.70 7.18 -3.21
N GLY A 30 6.64 6.00 -2.60
CA GLY A 30 5.59 5.03 -2.89
C GLY A 30 5.15 4.17 -1.71
N LEU A 31 3.91 3.67 -1.78
CA LEU A 31 3.31 2.76 -0.82
C LEU A 31 2.78 1.49 -1.49
N LEU A 32 3.28 0.33 -1.10
CA LEU A 32 2.68 -0.98 -1.38
C LEU A 32 1.96 -1.53 -0.15
N GLU A 33 0.63 -1.63 -0.21
CA GLU A 33 -0.18 -2.23 0.84
C GLU A 33 -0.56 -3.68 0.53
N PHE A 34 -0.25 -4.61 1.45
CA PHE A 34 -0.79 -5.97 1.39
C PHE A 34 -2.08 -6.10 2.21
N PHE A 35 -3.07 -6.74 1.62
CA PHE A 35 -4.41 -6.96 2.19
C PHE A 35 -4.73 -8.46 2.25
N PRO A 36 -5.04 -9.02 3.43
CA PRO A 36 -5.37 -10.42 3.56
C PRO A 36 -6.76 -10.72 3.01
N LYS A 37 -7.02 -12.01 2.75
CA LYS A 37 -8.33 -12.50 2.34
C LYS A 37 -9.48 -11.97 3.21
N GLY A 38 -10.45 -11.33 2.58
CA GLY A 38 -11.67 -10.80 3.18
C GLY A 38 -11.53 -9.42 3.83
N TYR A 39 -10.36 -8.80 3.81
CA TYR A 39 -10.18 -7.44 4.30
C TYR A 39 -9.54 -6.58 3.22
N LEU A 40 -10.22 -5.51 2.79
CA LEU A 40 -9.69 -4.59 1.81
C LEU A 40 -10.13 -3.16 2.15
N ALA A 41 -9.16 -2.30 2.40
CA ALA A 41 -9.37 -0.89 2.74
C ALA A 41 -8.36 0.03 2.02
N HIS A 42 -7.95 -0.36 0.80
CA HIS A 42 -6.88 0.29 0.03
C HIS A 42 -7.09 1.78 -0.24
N LYS A 43 -8.33 2.28 -0.19
CA LYS A 43 -8.59 3.70 -0.37
C LYS A 43 -8.16 4.54 0.83
N PHE A 44 -8.10 3.97 2.03
CA PHE A 44 -7.84 4.74 3.25
C PHE A 44 -6.45 5.39 3.23
N PHE A 45 -5.39 4.57 3.15
CA PHE A 45 -4.03 5.08 3.01
C PHE A 45 -3.68 5.42 1.56
N GLY A 46 -4.35 4.80 0.58
CA GLY A 46 -4.22 5.21 -0.82
C GLY A 46 -4.59 6.67 -1.09
N THR A 47 -5.64 7.21 -0.46
CA THR A 47 -5.95 8.65 -0.56
C THR A 47 -4.94 9.51 0.17
N LEU A 48 -4.37 9.04 1.29
CA LEU A 48 -3.32 9.75 2.01
C LEU A 48 -2.03 9.83 1.17
N ALA A 49 -1.64 8.72 0.53
CA ALA A 49 -0.51 8.67 -0.40
C ALA A 49 -0.72 9.63 -1.57
N ALA A 50 -1.90 9.60 -2.20
CA ALA A 50 -2.23 10.51 -3.29
C ALA A 50 -2.20 11.99 -2.85
N ALA A 51 -2.75 12.33 -1.68
CA ALA A 51 -2.75 13.68 -1.14
C ALA A 51 -1.34 14.20 -0.79
N SER A 52 -0.37 13.30 -0.60
CA SER A 52 1.02 13.62 -0.30
C SER A 52 1.96 13.44 -1.50
N ASN A 53 1.41 13.33 -2.71
CA ASN A 53 2.17 13.15 -3.96
C ASN A 53 3.04 11.87 -3.99
N HIS A 54 2.52 10.79 -3.40
CA HIS A 54 3.14 9.46 -3.42
C HIS A 54 2.35 8.50 -4.32
N SER A 55 3.08 7.60 -4.98
CA SER A 55 2.46 6.49 -5.72
C SER A 55 1.87 5.47 -4.74
N HIS A 56 0.75 4.83 -5.11
CA HIS A 56 0.14 3.80 -4.30
C HIS A 56 -0.27 2.59 -5.13
N PHE A 57 0.17 1.42 -4.70
CA PHE A 57 -0.26 0.12 -5.19
C PHE A 57 -0.74 -0.74 -4.02
N TYR A 58 -1.63 -1.69 -4.29
CA TYR A 58 -2.12 -2.61 -3.27
C TYR A 58 -2.23 -4.02 -3.84
N MET A 59 -1.98 -5.01 -2.99
CA MET A 59 -2.10 -6.43 -3.32
C MET A 59 -3.10 -7.09 -2.39
N TYR A 60 -4.14 -7.68 -2.97
CA TYR A 60 -5.13 -8.46 -2.24
C TYR A 60 -4.82 -9.96 -2.40
N THR A 61 -4.65 -10.67 -1.28
CA THR A 61 -4.19 -12.07 -1.29
C THR A 61 -5.32 -13.11 -1.27
N GLY A 62 -6.58 -12.68 -1.35
CA GLY A 62 -7.72 -13.59 -1.46
C GLY A 62 -8.02 -14.00 -2.91
N LYS A 63 -8.83 -15.06 -3.08
CA LYS A 63 -9.12 -15.66 -4.40
C LYS A 63 -10.29 -15.00 -5.12
N ASP A 64 -11.33 -14.58 -4.37
CA ASP A 64 -12.52 -13.93 -4.90
C ASP A 64 -12.74 -12.63 -4.13
N LYS A 65 -12.02 -11.57 -4.54
CA LYS A 65 -12.02 -10.25 -3.91
C LYS A 65 -13.44 -9.77 -3.61
N THR A 66 -14.34 -9.83 -4.59
CA THR A 66 -15.69 -9.28 -4.47
C THR A 66 -16.50 -10.02 -3.42
N LYS A 67 -16.58 -11.35 -3.50
CA LYS A 67 -17.38 -12.13 -2.54
C LYS A 67 -16.78 -12.12 -1.15
N GLU A 68 -15.47 -12.29 -1.04
CA GLU A 68 -14.77 -12.37 0.23
C GLU A 68 -14.85 -11.03 0.98
N VAL A 69 -14.53 -9.91 0.33
CA VAL A 69 -14.61 -8.58 0.96
C VAL A 69 -16.06 -8.27 1.36
N LYS A 70 -17.05 -8.54 0.49
CA LYS A 70 -18.47 -8.33 0.82
C LYS A 70 -18.90 -9.15 2.06
N HIS A 71 -18.45 -10.39 2.17
CA HIS A 71 -18.79 -11.27 3.29
C HIS A 71 -18.13 -10.82 4.60
N PHE A 72 -16.83 -10.53 4.59
CA PHE A 72 -16.06 -10.24 5.80
C PHE A 72 -16.14 -8.79 6.24
N MET A 73 -16.43 -7.84 5.34
CA MET A 73 -16.58 -6.43 5.68
C MET A 73 -17.97 -6.05 6.20
N ARG A 74 -18.91 -7.00 6.36
CA ARG A 74 -20.28 -6.71 6.82
C ARG A 74 -20.42 -6.36 8.31
N SER A 75 -19.52 -6.85 9.18
CA SER A 75 -19.58 -6.57 10.62
C SER A 75 -18.19 -6.37 11.22
N MET A 76 -18.13 -5.69 12.38
CA MET A 76 -16.87 -5.41 13.06
C MET A 76 -16.13 -6.70 13.46
N SER A 77 -16.85 -7.71 13.94
CA SER A 77 -16.29 -9.01 14.33
C SER A 77 -15.70 -9.75 13.13
N SER A 78 -16.41 -9.79 12.00
CA SER A 78 -15.89 -10.44 10.78
C SER A 78 -14.70 -9.70 10.19
N ARG A 79 -14.71 -8.36 10.23
CA ARG A 79 -13.57 -7.51 9.83
C ARG A 79 -12.35 -7.81 10.68
N SER A 80 -12.50 -7.85 12.00
CA SER A 80 -11.41 -8.16 12.94
C SER A 80 -10.81 -9.55 12.67
N LYS A 81 -11.65 -10.55 12.37
CA LYS A 81 -11.18 -11.88 11.98
C LYS A 81 -10.40 -11.86 10.67
N ALA A 82 -10.88 -11.15 9.64
CA ALA A 82 -10.21 -11.08 8.36
C ALA A 82 -8.85 -10.34 8.44
N ARG A 83 -8.76 -9.27 9.22
CA ARG A 83 -7.51 -8.51 9.47
C ARG A 83 -6.37 -9.34 10.07
N ARG A 84 -6.70 -10.40 10.81
CA ARG A 84 -5.71 -11.27 11.49
C ARG A 84 -5.22 -12.43 10.63
N ARG A 85 -5.73 -12.58 9.41
CA ARG A 85 -5.29 -13.66 8.52
C ARG A 85 -3.89 -13.40 8.01
N HIS A 86 -3.15 -14.48 7.77
CA HIS A 86 -1.86 -14.43 7.12
C HIS A 86 -1.98 -13.85 5.71
N ILE A 87 -0.94 -13.11 5.33
CA ILE A 87 -0.78 -12.54 4.00
C ILE A 87 0.20 -13.45 3.26
N GLU A 88 -0.29 -14.07 2.20
CA GLU A 88 0.50 -14.88 1.28
C GLU A 88 0.55 -14.11 -0.04
N ALA A 89 1.64 -13.39 -0.27
CA ALA A 89 1.88 -12.64 -1.49
C ALA A 89 2.86 -13.41 -2.38
N ASP A 90 2.59 -13.43 -3.69
CA ASP A 90 3.52 -13.97 -4.69
C ASP A 90 4.74 -13.05 -4.80
N PRO A 91 5.96 -13.52 -4.47
CA PRO A 91 7.16 -12.69 -4.54
C PRO A 91 7.41 -12.12 -5.94
N SER A 92 7.04 -12.82 -7.00
CA SER A 92 7.27 -12.38 -8.39
C SER A 92 6.43 -11.15 -8.69
N LEU A 93 5.15 -11.17 -8.31
CA LEU A 93 4.27 -10.02 -8.43
C LEU A 93 4.71 -8.84 -7.55
N VAL A 94 5.31 -9.11 -6.38
CA VAL A 94 5.89 -8.05 -5.54
C VAL A 94 7.05 -7.37 -6.27
N VAL A 95 7.95 -8.14 -6.88
CA VAL A 95 9.07 -7.60 -7.66
C VAL A 95 8.57 -6.76 -8.83
N GLU A 96 7.60 -7.27 -9.60
CA GLU A 96 7.00 -6.52 -10.71
C GLU A 96 6.42 -5.16 -10.25
N VAL A 97 5.72 -5.14 -9.11
CA VAL A 97 5.17 -3.89 -8.56
C VAL A 97 6.28 -2.94 -8.08
N VAL A 98 7.38 -3.47 -7.52
CA VAL A 98 8.55 -2.67 -7.14
C VAL A 98 9.23 -2.06 -8.36
N GLU A 99 9.35 -2.78 -9.47
CA GLU A 99 9.87 -2.24 -10.73
C GLU A 99 8.98 -1.09 -11.24
N LEU A 100 7.65 -1.23 -11.14
CA LEU A 100 6.72 -0.14 -11.46
C LEU A 100 6.89 1.08 -10.53
N PHE A 101 7.21 0.87 -9.25
CA PHE A 101 7.54 1.98 -8.34
C PHE A 101 8.80 2.70 -8.79
N ILE A 102 9.86 1.97 -9.11
CA ILE A 102 11.14 2.53 -9.56
C ILE A 102 10.91 3.40 -10.81
N GLN A 103 10.19 2.88 -11.80
CA GLN A 103 9.89 3.62 -13.04
C GLN A 103 9.10 4.92 -12.76
N LYS A 104 8.10 4.86 -11.88
CA LYS A 104 7.31 6.04 -11.50
C LYS A 104 8.12 7.07 -10.72
N TRP A 105 8.96 6.60 -9.81
CA TRP A 105 9.84 7.45 -9.01
C TRP A 105 10.85 8.17 -9.90
N GLN A 106 11.55 7.46 -10.79
CA GLN A 106 12.49 8.06 -11.75
C GLN A 106 11.83 9.17 -12.57
N LYS A 107 10.67 8.87 -13.18
CA LYS A 107 9.92 9.83 -13.99
C LYS A 107 9.49 11.08 -13.18
N CYS A 108 9.05 10.89 -11.95
CA CYS A 108 8.63 11.99 -11.08
C CYS A 108 9.83 12.85 -10.64
N CYS A 109 10.96 12.23 -10.29
CA CYS A 109 12.19 12.93 -9.95
C CYS A 109 12.74 13.73 -11.12
N GLU A 110 12.72 13.18 -12.34
CA GLU A 110 13.11 13.91 -13.56
C GLU A 110 12.27 15.18 -13.75
N GLN A 111 10.95 15.07 -13.61
CA GLN A 111 10.04 16.21 -13.74
C GLN A 111 10.24 17.28 -12.65
N THR A 112 10.56 16.85 -11.44
CA THR A 112 10.78 17.74 -10.28
C THR A 112 12.17 18.39 -10.33
N SER A 113 13.16 17.75 -10.95
CA SER A 113 14.51 18.32 -11.14
C SER A 113 14.57 19.43 -12.20
N LEU A 114 13.53 19.52 -13.03
CA LEU A 114 13.39 20.52 -14.10
C LEU A 114 12.50 21.72 -13.69
N SER A 115 11.92 21.69 -12.48
CA SER A 115 11.08 22.75 -11.90
C SER A 115 11.82 23.54 -10.85
#